data_AF-A0A9X8EAU9-F1
#
_entry.id   AF-A0A9X8EAU9-F1
#
_cell.length_a   1.000
_cell.length_b   1.000
_cell.length_c   1.000
_cell.angle_alpha   90.00
_cell.angle_beta   90.00
_cell.angle_gamma   90.00
#
_symmetry.space_group_name_H-M   'P 1'
#
loop_
_entity.id
_entity.type
_entity.pdbx_description
1 polymer ?
#
loop_
_entity_poly.entity_id
_entity_poly.type
_entity_poly.pdbx_seq_one_letter_code
_entity_poly.pdbx_strand_id
1 'polypeptide(L)'
;MSCISTSSTELDNTPDDPTVTINKLCVTDVTSLEQPLSFKFINPNVYKGDLRVTHSHRNLAELKRCPVNALCECWRMHNRFREPICNTNNCINVTKNNTCPLHYRMGTLCANQGFDKGLATKHSLFHTSVKGFGLLLSAPVLAGQHGIEYVGEVIGKDEFARRFRNMSYAEVPECYFMQLSPSMYVDATVYGNNSRFIKCGSPKCRGRM
;
A
#
# COMPACT_ATOMS: atom_id res chain seq x y z
N MET A 1 -1.80 14.37 16.65
CA MET A 1 -1.76 13.36 17.72
C MET A 1 -2.85 12.36 17.36
N SER A 2 -2.57 11.07 17.19
CA SER A 2 -2.24 10.19 18.30
C SER A 2 -1.43 8.97 17.87
N CYS A 3 -0.43 8.65 18.69
CA CYS A 3 0.20 7.34 18.81
C CYS A 3 -0.72 6.42 19.61
N ILE A 4 -0.63 5.09 19.43
CA ILE A 4 -1.07 4.14 20.46
C ILE A 4 -0.01 3.04 20.59
N SER A 5 0.69 3.10 21.74
CA SER A 5 1.54 2.08 22.32
C SER A 5 0.72 1.09 23.14
N THR A 6 1.15 -0.17 23.19
CA THR A 6 0.53 -1.26 23.97
C THR A 6 0.98 -1.25 25.43
N SER A 7 0.03 -1.36 26.37
CA SER A 7 0.29 -1.77 27.75
C SER A 7 0.01 -3.26 27.90
N SER A 8 0.93 -3.95 28.58
CA SER A 8 0.98 -5.38 28.86
C SER A 8 -0.04 -5.81 29.92
N THR A 9 -0.68 -6.96 29.71
CA THR A 9 -1.12 -7.87 30.79
C THR A 9 -1.01 -9.31 30.32
N GLU A 10 -0.62 -10.18 31.26
CA GLU A 10 -0.03 -11.51 31.08
C GLU A 10 -1.03 -12.64 30.80
N LEU A 11 -0.48 -13.67 30.12
CA LEU A 11 -0.66 -15.12 30.23
C LEU A 11 -2.04 -15.69 30.61
N ASP A 12 -2.62 -16.46 29.67
CA ASP A 12 -3.31 -17.70 30.02
C ASP A 12 -2.86 -18.83 29.08
N ASN A 13 -2.45 -19.96 29.67
CA ASN A 13 -1.88 -21.13 29.01
C ASN A 13 -2.96 -22.23 28.94
N THR A 14 -3.41 -22.59 27.74
CA THR A 14 -3.92 -23.95 27.47
C THR A 14 -3.63 -24.34 26.01
N PRO A 15 -3.23 -25.61 25.75
CA PRO A 15 -2.90 -26.07 24.41
C PRO A 15 -4.15 -26.68 23.75
N ASP A 16 -4.59 -26.13 22.61
CA ASP A 16 -5.47 -26.88 21.69
C ASP A 16 -5.29 -26.42 20.23
N ASP A 17 -5.21 -27.44 19.38
CA ASP A 17 -4.85 -27.52 17.95
C ASP A 17 -5.90 -26.82 17.03
N PRO A 18 -5.53 -26.40 15.79
CA PRO A 18 -6.22 -25.38 15.04
C PRO A 18 -7.36 -25.95 14.19
N THR A 19 -8.59 -25.67 14.57
CA THR A 19 -9.70 -25.60 13.62
C THR A 19 -10.36 -24.24 13.75
N VAL A 20 -9.74 -23.24 13.11
CA VAL A 20 -10.38 -21.95 12.90
C VAL A 20 -11.54 -22.18 11.94
N THR A 21 -12.73 -22.36 12.52
CA THR A 21 -14.02 -22.32 11.85
C THR A 21 -14.10 -21.03 11.05
N ILE A 22 -13.86 -21.13 9.75
CA ILE A 22 -14.04 -20.03 8.81
C ILE A 22 -15.52 -19.71 8.82
N ASN A 23 -15.89 -18.63 9.52
CA ASN A 23 -17.20 -18.04 9.39
C ASN A 23 -17.45 -17.78 7.90
N LYS A 24 -18.45 -18.47 7.38
CA LYS A 24 -18.93 -18.53 6.01
C LYS A 24 -19.51 -17.17 5.62
N LEU A 25 -18.65 -16.15 5.47
CA LEU A 25 -18.98 -15.00 4.66
C LEU A 25 -19.04 -15.53 3.22
N CYS A 26 -20.15 -15.32 2.52
CA CYS A 26 -20.33 -15.74 1.13
C CYS A 26 -19.30 -15.01 0.24
N VAL A 27 -18.08 -15.54 0.19
CA VAL A 27 -17.02 -15.14 -0.74
C VAL A 27 -17.26 -15.94 -2.01
N THR A 28 -17.90 -15.31 -2.98
CA THR A 28 -18.03 -15.88 -4.33
C THR A 28 -16.81 -15.44 -5.14
N ASP A 29 -16.15 -16.41 -5.78
CA ASP A 29 -15.06 -16.14 -6.71
C ASP A 29 -15.55 -15.23 -7.86
N VAL A 30 -14.76 -14.22 -8.22
CA VAL A 30 -15.16 -13.09 -9.08
C VAL A 30 -15.04 -13.44 -10.58
N THR A 31 -15.44 -14.65 -10.97
CA THR A 31 -15.38 -15.06 -12.38
C THR A 31 -16.63 -14.73 -13.19
N SER A 32 -17.71 -14.22 -12.57
CA SER A 32 -18.99 -14.01 -13.27
C SER A 32 -19.88 -12.82 -12.85
N LEU A 33 -19.39 -11.85 -12.07
CA LEU A 33 -20.18 -10.67 -11.65
C LEU A 33 -19.47 -9.34 -11.92
N GLU A 34 -20.28 -8.29 -12.14
CA GLU A 34 -19.99 -6.93 -12.61
C GLU A 34 -18.56 -6.46 -12.37
N GLN A 35 -17.83 -6.15 -13.46
CA GLN A 35 -16.49 -5.59 -13.35
C GLN A 35 -16.51 -4.28 -12.54
N PRO A 36 -15.49 -4.00 -11.71
CA PRO A 36 -15.41 -2.73 -11.00
C PRO A 36 -15.48 -1.56 -11.99
N LEU A 37 -15.99 -0.42 -11.53
CA LEU A 37 -16.01 0.83 -12.31
C LEU A 37 -14.68 1.02 -13.04
N SER A 38 -14.75 1.32 -14.34
CA SER A 38 -13.55 1.39 -15.17
C SER A 38 -12.62 2.49 -14.67
N PHE A 39 -11.37 2.10 -14.38
CA PHE A 39 -10.29 3.01 -14.00
C PHE A 39 -9.05 2.68 -14.84
N LYS A 40 -8.14 3.65 -14.94
CA LYS A 40 -6.88 3.50 -15.67
C LYS A 40 -5.81 2.95 -14.74
N PHE A 41 -5.31 1.77 -15.07
CA PHE A 41 -4.26 1.13 -14.31
C PHE A 41 -2.94 1.91 -14.42
N ILE A 42 -2.32 2.23 -13.28
CA ILE A 42 -0.99 2.86 -13.20
C ILE A 42 -0.12 2.13 -12.18
N ASN A 43 1.20 2.15 -12.39
CA ASN A 43 2.16 1.50 -11.51
C ASN A 43 2.72 2.48 -10.45
N PRO A 44 3.27 3.65 -10.83
CA PRO A 44 3.58 4.73 -9.88
C PRO A 44 2.49 5.81 -9.89
N ASN A 45 2.52 6.66 -8.86
CA ASN A 45 1.72 7.89 -8.80
C ASN A 45 1.98 8.80 -10.02
N VAL A 46 0.91 9.43 -10.52
CA VAL A 46 0.97 10.43 -11.60
C VAL A 46 0.62 11.81 -11.05
N TYR A 47 1.30 12.85 -11.52
CA TYR A 47 1.21 14.20 -10.94
C TYR A 47 0.66 15.20 -11.96
N LYS A 48 -0.29 16.03 -11.54
CA LYS A 48 -0.83 17.11 -12.37
C LYS A 48 0.17 18.27 -12.50
N GLY A 49 0.64 18.53 -13.72
CA GLY A 49 1.37 19.76 -14.08
C GLY A 49 2.91 19.70 -14.00
N ASP A 50 3.56 18.56 -14.25
CA ASP A 50 5.02 18.58 -14.43
C ASP A 50 5.39 19.31 -15.74
N LEU A 51 6.04 20.46 -15.59
CA LEU A 51 6.54 21.31 -16.68
C LEU A 51 7.60 20.62 -17.55
N ARG A 52 8.16 19.48 -17.14
CA ARG A 52 9.15 18.72 -17.92
C ARG A 52 8.53 17.85 -19.03
N VAL A 53 7.19 17.75 -19.10
CA VAL A 53 6.47 16.84 -20.01
C VAL A 53 5.55 17.61 -21.00
N THR A 54 5.79 18.91 -21.22
CA THR A 54 4.96 19.81 -22.04
C THR A 54 4.92 19.51 -23.55
N HIS A 55 5.31 18.31 -24.00
CA HIS A 55 5.26 17.91 -25.41
C HIS A 55 4.21 16.83 -25.76
N SER A 56 3.35 16.42 -24.82
CA SER A 56 2.21 15.56 -25.17
C SER A 56 0.96 15.97 -24.41
N HIS A 57 -0.22 15.84 -25.02
CA HIS A 57 -1.52 16.35 -24.58
C HIS A 57 -2.09 15.69 -23.28
N ARG A 58 -1.24 15.32 -22.31
CA ARG A 58 -1.63 14.80 -21.00
C ARG A 58 -0.84 15.52 -19.94
N ASN A 59 -1.50 16.35 -19.13
CA ASN A 59 -0.90 17.13 -18.04
C ASN A 59 -0.45 16.26 -16.83
N LEU A 60 -0.28 14.94 -17.00
CA LEU A 60 0.07 13.99 -15.96
C LEU A 60 1.45 13.40 -16.23
N ALA A 61 2.35 13.49 -15.26
CA ALA A 61 3.71 12.96 -15.38
C ALA A 61 4.02 11.96 -14.26
N GLU A 62 4.79 10.92 -14.60
CA GLU A 62 5.42 10.05 -13.62
C GLU A 62 6.70 10.72 -13.11
N LEU A 63 6.80 10.88 -11.79
CA LEU A 63 8.02 11.37 -11.17
C LEU A 63 8.94 10.21 -10.83
N LYS A 64 10.23 10.33 -11.18
CA LYS A 64 11.24 9.42 -10.66
C LYS A 64 11.24 9.50 -9.13
N ARG A 65 11.20 8.35 -8.47
CA ARG A 65 11.39 8.24 -7.02
C ARG A 65 12.77 8.84 -6.68
N CYS A 66 12.81 9.91 -5.88
CA CYS A 66 14.00 10.71 -5.60
C CYS A 66 14.06 11.09 -4.10
N PRO A 67 15.23 11.17 -3.45
CA PRO A 67 16.56 10.73 -3.85
C PRO A 67 16.88 9.33 -3.30
N VAL A 68 18.07 8.80 -3.63
CA VAL A 68 18.56 7.53 -3.08
C VAL A 68 18.65 7.63 -1.56
N ASN A 69 17.86 6.82 -0.84
CA ASN A 69 17.88 6.77 0.62
C ASN A 69 19.27 6.39 1.14
N ALA A 70 19.58 6.76 2.39
CA ALA A 70 20.85 6.41 3.02
C ALA A 70 21.08 4.89 3.02
N LEU A 71 22.33 4.47 2.80
CA LEU A 71 22.70 3.06 2.95
C LEU A 71 22.57 2.65 4.42
N CYS A 72 21.85 1.57 4.70
CA CYS A 72 21.82 0.99 6.04
C CYS A 72 23.06 0.12 6.30
N GLU A 73 23.45 -0.05 7.57
CA GLU A 73 24.56 -0.93 7.95
C GLU A 73 24.13 -2.38 8.26
N CYS A 74 22.87 -2.74 8.00
CA CYS A 74 22.32 -4.07 8.30
C CYS A 74 23.10 -5.23 7.63
N TRP A 75 23.81 -4.95 6.54
CA TRP A 75 24.69 -5.93 5.88
C TRP A 75 25.86 -6.40 6.77
N ARG A 76 26.30 -5.57 7.74
CA ARG A 76 27.40 -5.92 8.65
C ARG A 76 27.04 -7.01 9.66
N MET A 77 25.76 -7.11 10.00
CA MET A 77 25.26 -8.16 10.91
C MET A 77 25.16 -9.52 10.21
N HIS A 78 25.23 -9.55 8.88
CA HIS A 78 24.98 -10.74 8.07
C HIS A 78 26.26 -11.59 7.87
N ASN A 79 26.90 -12.00 8.97
CA ASN A 79 28.11 -12.80 8.85
C ASN A 79 27.87 -14.30 8.58
N ARG A 80 26.67 -14.87 8.86
CA ARG A 80 26.41 -16.32 8.67
C ARG A 80 24.96 -16.79 8.45
N PHE A 81 23.94 -15.94 8.51
CA PHE A 81 22.52 -16.37 8.40
C PHE A 81 21.95 -16.16 6.99
N ARG A 82 20.98 -16.95 6.54
CA ARG A 82 20.32 -16.81 5.21
C ARG A 82 18.98 -16.08 5.26
N GLU A 83 18.65 -15.44 6.37
CA GLU A 83 17.35 -14.81 6.57
C GLU A 83 17.29 -13.40 5.95
N PRO A 84 16.11 -12.95 5.49
CA PRO A 84 15.93 -11.58 5.02
C PRO A 84 16.30 -10.56 6.09
N ILE A 85 17.03 -9.51 5.69
CA ILE A 85 17.43 -8.39 6.54
C ILE A 85 16.67 -7.12 6.18
N CYS A 86 16.70 -6.13 7.09
CA CYS A 86 15.90 -4.90 6.97
C CYS A 86 14.39 -5.12 7.00
N ASN A 87 13.93 -6.13 7.72
CA ASN A 87 12.53 -6.42 7.97
C ASN A 87 12.03 -5.95 9.35
N THR A 88 12.93 -5.45 10.19
CA THR A 88 12.64 -5.00 11.56
C THR A 88 13.07 -3.54 11.77
N ASN A 89 12.70 -2.99 12.93
CA ASN A 89 13.08 -1.63 13.36
C ASN A 89 14.59 -1.46 13.64
N ASN A 90 15.40 -2.51 13.46
CA ASN A 90 16.86 -2.41 13.52
C ASN A 90 17.45 -1.73 12.27
N CYS A 91 16.68 -1.64 11.18
CA CYS A 91 17.09 -0.92 9.99
C CYS A 91 16.67 0.55 10.07
N ILE A 92 17.64 1.46 9.92
CA ILE A 92 17.40 2.91 9.92
C ILE A 92 16.35 3.35 8.88
N ASN A 93 16.31 2.69 7.71
CA ASN A 93 15.33 3.02 6.67
C ASN A 93 13.94 2.53 7.04
N VAL A 94 13.80 1.36 7.66
CA VAL A 94 12.50 0.86 8.16
C VAL A 94 11.94 1.81 9.22
N THR A 95 12.77 2.23 10.17
CA THR A 95 12.38 3.18 11.24
C THR A 95 11.97 4.54 10.70
N LYS A 96 12.53 4.95 9.55
CA LYS A 96 12.21 6.20 8.86
C LYS A 96 11.10 6.06 7.80
N ASN A 97 10.45 4.90 7.69
CA ASN A 97 9.49 4.58 6.62
C ASN A 97 10.05 4.75 5.19
N ASN A 98 11.35 4.61 5.02
CA ASN A 98 12.03 4.70 3.73
C ASN A 98 12.33 3.31 3.17
N THR A 99 12.35 3.17 1.84
CA THR A 99 12.93 1.98 1.20
C THR A 99 14.45 2.01 1.32
N CYS A 100 15.07 0.85 1.47
CA CYS A 100 16.51 0.72 1.31
C CYS A 100 16.87 0.90 -0.16
N PRO A 101 17.95 1.63 -0.48
CA PRO A 101 18.48 1.64 -1.84
C PRO A 101 19.02 0.25 -2.22
N LEU A 102 19.30 0.06 -3.52
CA LEU A 102 20.03 -1.13 -3.97
C LEU A 102 21.44 -1.12 -3.37
N HIS A 103 21.81 -2.19 -2.66
CA HIS A 103 23.13 -2.32 -2.02
C HIS A 103 23.79 -3.62 -2.46
N TYR A 104 24.93 -3.53 -3.13
CA TYR A 104 25.60 -4.68 -3.75
C TYR A 104 25.89 -5.82 -2.75
N ARG A 105 26.31 -5.52 -1.51
CA ARG A 105 26.56 -6.57 -0.48
C ARG A 105 25.31 -7.26 0.05
N MET A 106 24.14 -6.63 -0.10
CA MET A 106 22.88 -7.20 0.40
C MET A 106 22.16 -7.97 -0.70
N GLY A 107 22.42 -7.65 -1.98
CA GLY A 107 21.79 -8.30 -3.12
C GLY A 107 20.27 -8.40 -2.97
N THR A 108 19.75 -9.62 -2.98
CA THR A 108 18.33 -9.95 -2.81
C THR A 108 17.88 -10.17 -1.36
N LEU A 109 18.79 -10.09 -0.38
CA LEU A 109 18.52 -10.36 1.03
C LEU A 109 17.81 -9.18 1.73
N CYS A 110 17.83 -7.98 1.14
CA CYS A 110 17.12 -6.83 1.70
C CYS A 110 15.61 -6.95 1.48
N ALA A 111 14.85 -7.11 2.56
CA ALA A 111 13.37 -7.13 2.53
C ALA A 111 12.75 -5.74 2.27
N ASN A 112 13.49 -4.66 2.54
CA ASN A 112 13.00 -3.28 2.46
C ASN A 112 13.20 -2.62 1.09
N GLN A 113 12.96 -3.34 -0.01
CA GLN A 113 13.15 -2.86 -1.40
C GLN A 113 11.88 -3.04 -2.27
N GLY A 114 10.73 -3.30 -1.64
CA GLY A 114 9.50 -3.75 -2.34
C GLY A 114 8.94 -2.77 -3.36
N PHE A 115 8.84 -1.48 -3.00
CA PHE A 115 8.25 -0.46 -3.88
C PHE A 115 9.10 -0.23 -5.14
N ASP A 116 10.42 -0.13 -5.00
CA ASP A 116 11.36 0.12 -6.10
C ASP A 116 11.44 -1.02 -7.12
N LYS A 117 11.10 -2.25 -6.70
CA LYS A 117 11.04 -3.41 -7.59
C LYS A 117 9.64 -3.65 -8.17
N GLY A 118 8.63 -2.85 -7.81
CA GLY A 118 7.24 -3.07 -8.22
C GLY A 118 6.67 -4.39 -7.72
N LEU A 119 7.25 -4.96 -6.65
CA LEU A 119 6.87 -6.27 -6.14
C LEU A 119 5.70 -6.11 -5.18
N ALA A 120 4.50 -5.92 -5.75
CA ALA A 120 3.28 -6.13 -4.99
C ALA A 120 3.22 -7.59 -4.53
N THR A 121 2.80 -7.80 -3.29
CA THR A 121 2.45 -9.13 -2.82
C THR A 121 1.30 -9.65 -3.68
N LYS A 122 1.34 -10.94 -4.03
CA LYS A 122 0.27 -11.61 -4.76
C LYS A 122 -1.06 -11.38 -4.05
N HIS A 123 -2.05 -10.91 -4.81
CA HIS A 123 -3.36 -10.56 -4.29
C HIS A 123 -4.43 -10.89 -5.33
N SER A 124 -5.65 -11.09 -4.83
CA SER A 124 -6.85 -11.28 -5.63
C SER A 124 -7.92 -10.28 -5.20
N LEU A 125 -8.80 -9.94 -6.14
CA LEU A 125 -10.02 -9.22 -5.81
C LEU A 125 -11.08 -10.23 -5.37
N PHE A 126 -11.85 -9.86 -4.37
CA PHE A 126 -13.06 -10.57 -3.97
C PHE A 126 -14.23 -9.60 -3.97
N HIS A 127 -15.43 -10.11 -4.20
CA HIS A 127 -16.64 -9.31 -4.15
C HIS A 127 -17.50 -9.75 -2.96
N THR A 128 -18.13 -8.79 -2.28
CA THR A 128 -19.10 -9.06 -1.23
C THR A 128 -20.41 -8.38 -1.60
N SER A 129 -21.53 -9.05 -1.33
CA SER A 129 -22.87 -8.51 -1.62
C SER A 129 -23.17 -7.19 -0.90
N VAL A 130 -22.53 -6.95 0.26
CA VAL A 130 -22.81 -5.79 1.12
C VAL A 130 -21.79 -4.66 0.94
N LYS A 131 -20.50 -4.98 0.77
CA LYS A 131 -19.42 -3.98 0.79
C LYS A 131 -18.74 -3.82 -0.57
N GLY A 132 -19.22 -4.49 -1.61
CA GLY A 132 -18.63 -4.46 -2.95
C GLY A 132 -17.27 -5.17 -3.00
N PHE A 133 -16.40 -4.65 -3.88
CA PHE A 133 -15.05 -5.18 -4.11
C PHE A 133 -14.10 -4.97 -2.92
N GLY A 134 -13.30 -5.98 -2.62
CA GLY A 134 -12.22 -5.96 -1.65
C GLY A 134 -10.95 -6.59 -2.19
N LEU A 135 -9.82 -6.29 -1.54
CA LEU A 135 -8.50 -6.86 -1.84
C LEU A 135 -8.12 -7.94 -0.81
N LEU A 136 -7.78 -9.13 -1.28
CA LEU A 136 -7.26 -10.22 -0.45
C LEU A 136 -5.82 -10.55 -0.84
N LEU A 137 -4.94 -10.69 0.14
CA LEU A 137 -3.58 -11.18 -0.10
C LEU A 137 -3.61 -12.69 -0.30
N SER A 138 -3.07 -13.17 -1.41
CA SER A 138 -3.06 -14.59 -1.79
C SER A 138 -1.81 -15.32 -1.28
N ALA A 139 -0.97 -14.65 -0.50
CA ALA A 139 0.22 -15.20 0.13
C ALA A 139 0.47 -14.53 1.50
N PRO A 140 1.11 -15.24 2.46
CA PRO A 140 1.58 -14.62 3.69
C PRO A 140 2.52 -13.45 3.39
N VAL A 141 2.33 -12.34 4.11
CA VAL A 141 3.25 -11.19 4.08
C VAL A 141 4.18 -11.30 5.27
N LEU A 142 5.47 -11.44 5.00
CA LEU A 142 6.48 -11.47 6.04
C LEU A 142 6.59 -10.11 6.73
N ALA A 143 7.08 -10.09 7.96
CA ALA A 143 7.43 -8.84 8.62
C ALA A 143 8.35 -8.01 7.71
N GLY A 144 8.07 -6.72 7.57
CA GLY A 144 8.83 -5.81 6.71
C GLY A 144 8.61 -5.98 5.20
N GLN A 145 7.78 -6.92 4.76
CA GLN A 145 7.37 -7.03 3.36
C GLN A 145 6.20 -6.09 3.06
N HIS A 146 6.23 -5.46 1.90
CA HIS A 146 5.22 -4.51 1.46
C HIS A 146 4.07 -5.23 0.72
N GLY A 147 2.83 -4.86 1.02
CA GLY A 147 1.64 -5.42 0.38
C GLY A 147 1.45 -4.87 -1.03
N ILE A 148 0.94 -3.65 -1.15
CA ILE A 148 0.72 -2.95 -2.41
C ILE A 148 0.83 -1.44 -2.17
N GLU A 149 1.39 -0.70 -3.12
CA GLU A 149 1.44 0.77 -3.08
C GLU A 149 0.06 1.35 -3.38
N TYR A 150 -0.38 2.30 -2.56
CA TYR A 150 -1.58 3.07 -2.84
C TYR A 150 -1.26 4.17 -3.85
N VAL A 151 -1.67 3.96 -5.10
CA VAL A 151 -1.33 4.84 -6.22
C VAL A 151 -2.55 5.47 -6.85
N GLY A 152 -2.37 6.68 -7.36
CA GLY A 152 -3.40 7.47 -8.01
C GLY A 152 -2.86 8.75 -8.64
N GLU A 153 -3.79 9.65 -8.97
CA GLU A 153 -3.46 11.02 -9.35
C GLU A 153 -3.11 11.83 -8.09
N VAL A 154 -1.90 12.38 -8.03
CA VAL A 154 -1.50 13.27 -6.95
C VAL A 154 -2.00 14.67 -7.24
N ILE A 155 -2.87 15.15 -6.35
CA ILE A 155 -3.55 16.44 -6.44
C ILE A 155 -3.28 17.29 -5.19
N GLY A 156 -3.34 18.61 -5.36
CA GLY A 156 -3.25 19.57 -4.25
C GLY A 156 -4.54 19.65 -3.43
N LYS A 157 -4.46 20.29 -2.26
CA LYS A 157 -5.59 20.48 -1.33
C LYS A 157 -6.83 21.13 -1.96
N ASP A 158 -6.65 22.13 -2.82
CA ASP A 158 -7.78 22.84 -3.45
C ASP A 158 -8.53 21.95 -4.45
N GLU A 159 -7.79 21.18 -5.25
CA GLU A 159 -8.36 20.22 -6.19
C GLU A 159 -9.04 19.06 -5.45
N PHE A 160 -8.45 18.59 -4.34
CA PHE A 160 -9.09 17.61 -3.46
C PHE A 160 -10.43 18.15 -2.93
N ALA A 161 -10.46 19.37 -2.37
CA ALA A 161 -11.69 19.96 -1.82
C ALA A 161 -12.77 20.10 -2.90
N ARG A 162 -12.38 20.48 -4.13
CA ARG A 162 -13.30 20.57 -5.28
C ARG A 162 -13.87 19.21 -5.66
N ARG A 163 -13.03 18.17 -5.81
CA ARG A 163 -13.48 16.82 -6.18
C ARG A 163 -14.31 16.17 -5.08
N PHE A 164 -13.89 16.31 -3.82
CA PHE A 164 -14.62 15.80 -2.67
C PHE A 164 -16.03 16.38 -2.59
N ARG A 165 -16.17 17.70 -2.76
CA ARG A 165 -17.48 18.36 -2.78
C ARG A 165 -18.38 17.84 -3.91
N ASN A 166 -17.84 17.70 -5.12
CA ASN A 166 -18.61 17.17 -6.25
C ASN A 166 -19.06 15.72 -6.02
N MET A 167 -18.20 14.90 -5.42
CA MET A 167 -18.50 13.52 -5.05
C MET A 167 -19.61 13.45 -3.99
N SER A 168 -19.57 14.32 -2.99
CA SER A 168 -20.63 14.42 -1.98
C SER A 168 -21.97 14.83 -2.59
N TYR A 169 -21.99 15.79 -3.52
CA TYR A 169 -23.21 16.20 -4.22
C TYR A 169 -23.77 15.12 -5.15
N ALA A 170 -22.90 14.31 -5.75
CA ALA A 170 -23.28 13.21 -6.62
C ALA A 170 -23.67 11.93 -5.85
N GLU A 171 -23.66 11.97 -4.50
CA GLU A 171 -23.97 10.85 -3.62
C GLU A 171 -23.18 9.56 -3.95
N VAL A 172 -21.94 9.73 -4.43
CA VAL A 172 -21.08 8.59 -4.76
C VAL A 172 -20.59 7.95 -3.46
N PRO A 173 -20.92 6.68 -3.18
CA PRO A 173 -20.65 6.06 -1.89
C PRO A 173 -19.17 5.69 -1.69
N GLU A 174 -18.41 5.56 -2.77
CA GLU A 174 -17.03 5.11 -2.74
C GLU A 174 -16.05 6.31 -2.75
N CYS A 175 -15.23 6.42 -1.70
CA CYS A 175 -14.22 7.46 -1.55
C CYS A 175 -12.81 6.87 -1.75
N TYR A 176 -12.07 7.40 -2.73
CA TYR A 176 -10.74 6.92 -3.14
C TYR A 176 -9.63 7.94 -2.90
N PHE A 177 -9.80 8.80 -1.90
CA PHE A 177 -8.80 9.78 -1.51
C PHE A 177 -7.93 9.27 -0.37
N MET A 178 -6.62 9.45 -0.50
CA MET A 178 -5.65 9.21 0.56
C MET A 178 -4.72 10.42 0.69
N GLN A 179 -4.55 10.95 1.89
CA GLN A 179 -3.64 12.06 2.11
C GLN A 179 -2.19 11.57 1.98
N LEU A 180 -1.37 12.18 1.11
CA LEU A 180 0.05 11.84 0.96
C LEU A 180 0.94 12.72 1.85
N SER A 181 0.59 14.00 1.96
CA SER A 181 1.27 14.99 2.80
C SER A 181 0.26 16.06 3.25
N PRO A 182 0.62 17.00 4.12
CA PRO A 182 -0.28 18.08 4.52
C PRO A 182 -0.89 18.90 3.36
N SER A 183 -0.24 18.92 2.19
CA SER A 183 -0.66 19.67 1.01
C SER A 183 -1.03 18.82 -0.21
N MET A 184 -0.83 17.50 -0.17
CA MET A 184 -1.02 16.60 -1.30
C MET A 184 -1.88 15.39 -0.95
N TYR A 185 -2.70 14.97 -1.91
CA TYR A 185 -3.61 13.83 -1.82
C TYR A 185 -3.44 12.94 -3.05
N VAL A 186 -3.53 11.63 -2.86
CA VAL A 186 -3.69 10.63 -3.92
C VAL A 186 -5.18 10.44 -4.16
N ASP A 187 -5.63 10.62 -5.40
CA ASP A 187 -6.98 10.32 -5.88
C ASP A 187 -6.94 9.09 -6.79
N ALA A 188 -7.43 7.95 -6.28
CA ALA A 188 -7.48 6.68 -7.01
C ALA A 188 -8.81 6.42 -7.75
N THR A 189 -9.61 7.48 -7.98
CA THR A 189 -10.92 7.38 -8.64
C THR A 189 -10.78 7.02 -10.12
N VAL A 190 -9.91 7.74 -10.85
CA VAL A 190 -9.74 7.59 -12.31
C VAL A 190 -8.45 6.85 -12.67
N TYR A 191 -7.37 7.09 -11.92
CA TYR A 191 -6.07 6.44 -12.12
C TYR A 191 -5.73 5.70 -10.84
N GLY A 192 -5.33 4.43 -10.91
CA GLY A 192 -4.91 3.70 -9.71
C GLY A 192 -4.51 2.26 -10.00
N ASN A 193 -4.40 1.45 -8.95
CA ASN A 193 -4.24 0.00 -9.05
C ASN A 193 -5.21 -0.69 -8.08
N ASN A 194 -5.06 -2.00 -7.87
CA ASN A 194 -5.93 -2.79 -6.99
C ASN A 194 -5.93 -2.35 -5.51
N SER A 195 -4.98 -1.49 -5.08
CA SER A 195 -4.94 -0.93 -3.73
C SER A 195 -6.18 -0.10 -3.37
N ARG A 196 -6.88 0.45 -4.37
CA ARG A 196 -8.14 1.18 -4.18
C ARG A 196 -9.24 0.34 -3.54
N PHE A 197 -9.15 -0.99 -3.62
CA PHE A 197 -10.09 -1.94 -3.01
C PHE A 197 -9.70 -2.36 -1.58
N ILE A 198 -8.63 -1.79 -1.00
CA ILE A 198 -8.32 -1.98 0.41
C ILE A 198 -9.41 -1.32 1.25
N LYS A 199 -10.12 -2.12 2.04
CA LYS A 199 -11.17 -1.60 2.94
C LYS A 199 -10.56 -0.95 4.18
N CYS A 200 -10.87 0.32 4.38
CA CYS A 200 -10.56 1.07 5.59
C CYS A 200 -11.19 0.37 6.81
N GLY A 201 -10.39 0.07 7.83
CA GLY A 201 -10.83 -0.55 9.08
C GLY A 201 -10.50 -2.04 9.25
N SER A 202 -9.87 -2.70 8.27
CA SER A 202 -9.35 -4.05 8.48
C SER A 202 -8.12 -4.00 9.40
N PRO A 203 -8.15 -4.55 10.64
CA PRO A 203 -7.04 -4.47 11.58
C PRO A 203 -5.77 -5.20 11.10
N LYS A 204 -5.91 -6.03 10.05
CA LYS A 204 -4.84 -6.81 9.43
C LYS A 204 -3.95 -6.00 8.48
N CYS A 205 -4.38 -4.82 8.03
CA CYS A 205 -3.64 -4.00 7.08
C CYS A 205 -3.38 -2.61 7.67
N ARG A 206 -2.10 -2.21 7.75
CA ARG A 206 -1.69 -0.87 8.18
C ARG A 206 -1.00 -0.15 7.04
N GLY A 207 -1.47 1.06 6.71
CA GLY A 207 -0.78 1.94 5.77
C GLY A 207 0.51 2.47 6.39
N ARG A 208 1.56 2.55 5.57
CA ARG A 208 2.77 3.33 5.86
C ARG A 208 2.90 4.36 4.73
N MET A 209 3.04 5.62 5.12
CA MET A 209 3.34 6.74 4.24
C MET A 209 4.79 7.14 4.43
#